data_AF-A0A2B7XMT6-F1
#
_entry.id   AF-A0A2B7XMT6-F1
#
_cell.length_a   1.000
_cell.length_b   1.000
_cell.length_c   1.000
_cell.angle_alpha   90.00
_cell.angle_beta   90.00
_cell.angle_gamma   90.00
#
_symmetry.space_group_name_H-M   'P 1'
#
loop_
_entity.id
_entity.type
_entity.pdbx_description
1 polymer ?
#
loop_
_entity_poly.entity_id
_entity_poly.type
_entity_poly.pdbx_seq_one_letter_code
_entity_poly.pdbx_strand_id
1 'polypeptide(L)'
;MCYIENYIKREAAKHIAPRIHQNYLEKYTTAEEILDYLKEIYIDSNCLEIAKHDYNKLIIKNRDDYYKFITSFLHLASKAQILKKDYKNNFHSKLSYKLQRMVTAAYVITPTFKDFQELCS
;
A
#
# COMPACT_ATOMS: atom_id res chain seq x y z
N MET A 1 17.70 -14.76 4.95
CA MET A 1 16.47 -14.84 4.13
C MET A 1 15.76 -16.19 4.20
N CYS A 2 16.46 -17.34 4.28
CA CYS A 2 15.84 -18.69 4.31
C CYS A 2 14.83 -19.00 5.43
N TYR A 3 14.97 -18.47 6.65
CA TYR A 3 14.09 -18.86 7.77
C TYR A 3 12.65 -18.35 7.61
N ILE A 4 12.49 -17.07 7.25
CA ILE A 4 11.18 -16.43 7.07
C ILE A 4 10.44 -17.07 5.89
N GLU A 5 11.14 -17.32 4.78
CA GLU A 5 10.55 -18.01 3.62
C GLU A 5 10.12 -19.44 3.96
N ASN A 6 10.93 -20.20 4.68
CA ASN A 6 10.59 -21.57 5.08
C ASN A 6 9.42 -21.62 6.08
N TYR A 7 9.32 -20.62 6.96
CA TYR A 7 8.18 -20.47 7.88
C TYR A 7 6.88 -20.17 7.12
N ILE A 8 6.91 -19.19 6.20
CA ILE A 8 5.75 -18.83 5.37
C ILE A 8 5.32 -20.03 4.51
N LYS A 9 6.27 -20.76 3.92
CA LYS A 9 5.98 -21.98 3.15
C LYS A 9 5.32 -23.06 4.00
N ARG A 10 5.80 -23.31 5.22
CA ARG A 10 5.21 -24.31 6.13
C ARG A 10 3.81 -23.92 6.56
N GLU A 11 3.57 -22.65 6.86
CA GLU A 11 2.26 -22.23 7.36
C GLU A 11 1.21 -22.21 6.25
N ALA A 12 1.54 -21.66 5.08
CA ALA A 12 0.67 -21.76 3.91
C ALA A 12 0.33 -23.23 3.57
N ALA A 13 1.32 -24.13 3.64
CA ALA A 13 1.10 -25.55 3.37
C ALA A 13 0.11 -26.21 4.35
N LYS A 14 0.11 -25.83 5.63
CA LYS A 14 -0.87 -26.35 6.61
C LYS A 14 -2.30 -25.96 6.27
N HIS A 15 -2.52 -24.77 5.73
CA HIS A 15 -3.88 -24.32 5.39
C HIS A 15 -4.41 -24.97 4.11
N ILE A 16 -3.52 -25.35 3.18
CA ILE A 16 -3.91 -25.97 1.90
C ILE A 16 -4.00 -27.50 2.03
N ALA A 17 -3.19 -28.13 2.90
CA ALA A 17 -3.09 -29.58 3.03
C ALA A 17 -4.43 -30.34 3.24
N PRO A 18 -5.42 -29.84 4.01
CA PRO A 18 -6.68 -30.55 4.21
C PRO A 18 -7.47 -30.76 2.91
N ARG A 19 -7.51 -29.75 2.03
CA ARG A 19 -8.23 -29.79 0.74
C ARG A 19 -7.47 -30.50 -0.39
N ILE A 20 -6.16 -30.74 -0.22
CA ILE A 20 -5.36 -31.55 -1.15
C ILE A 20 -5.47 -33.05 -0.86
N HIS A 21 -5.51 -33.44 0.41
CA HIS A 21 -5.38 -34.85 0.80
C HIS A 21 -6.68 -35.59 1.14
N GLN A 22 -7.81 -34.90 1.34
CA GLN A 22 -9.09 -35.56 1.64
C GLN A 22 -9.98 -35.69 0.40
N ASN A 23 -10.85 -36.72 0.41
CA ASN A 23 -12.02 -36.86 -0.48
C ASN A 23 -13.07 -35.77 -0.16
N TYR A 24 -12.62 -34.50 -0.10
CA TYR A 24 -13.47 -33.33 -0.02
C TYR A 24 -14.08 -33.09 -1.40
N LEU A 25 -15.36 -32.70 -1.43
CA LEU A 25 -16.09 -32.40 -2.66
C LEU A 25 -15.51 -31.20 -3.43
N GLU A 26 -14.73 -30.35 -2.76
CA GLU A 26 -14.08 -29.15 -3.29
C GLU A 26 -12.54 -29.29 -3.21
N LYS A 27 -11.94 -30.04 -4.13
CA LYS A 27 -10.49 -30.05 -4.30
C LYS A 27 -10.08 -28.84 -5.13
N TYR A 28 -8.90 -28.29 -4.85
CA TYR A 28 -8.28 -27.34 -5.76
C TYR A 28 -7.94 -28.03 -7.07
N THR A 29 -8.48 -27.51 -8.15
CA THR A 29 -8.23 -27.89 -9.54
C THR A 29 -7.14 -27.06 -10.19
N THR A 30 -6.95 -25.81 -9.75
CA THR A 30 -5.92 -24.92 -10.31
C THR A 30 -5.08 -24.21 -9.25
N ALA A 31 -3.93 -23.67 -9.69
CA ALA A 31 -3.08 -22.83 -8.85
C ALA A 31 -3.77 -21.50 -8.49
N GLU A 32 -4.66 -20.97 -9.34
CA GLU A 32 -5.42 -19.76 -9.02
C GLU A 32 -6.34 -19.97 -7.81
N GLU A 33 -7.03 -21.12 -7.71
CA GLU A 33 -7.94 -21.40 -6.59
C GLU A 33 -7.19 -21.52 -5.26
N ILE A 34 -5.97 -22.07 -5.28
CA ILE A 34 -5.09 -22.11 -4.12
C ILE A 34 -4.69 -20.69 -3.70
N LEU A 35 -4.32 -19.85 -4.67
CA LEU A 35 -3.96 -18.46 -4.41
C LEU A 35 -5.15 -17.66 -3.88
N ASP A 36 -6.35 -17.82 -4.44
CA ASP A 36 -7.53 -17.10 -3.98
C ASP A 36 -7.96 -17.55 -2.58
N TYR A 37 -7.91 -18.84 -2.26
CA TYR A 37 -8.12 -19.31 -0.90
C TYR A 37 -7.09 -18.79 0.10
N LEU A 38 -5.81 -18.73 -0.29
CA LEU A 38 -4.78 -18.11 0.54
C LEU A 38 -5.05 -16.61 0.72
N LYS A 39 -5.55 -15.90 -0.31
CA LYS A 39 -5.97 -14.50 -0.15
C LYS A 39 -7.10 -14.38 0.85
N GLU A 40 -8.12 -15.25 0.82
CA GLU A 40 -9.22 -15.21 1.80
C GLU A 40 -8.74 -15.39 3.25
N ILE A 41 -7.75 -16.25 3.48
CA ILE A 41 -7.23 -16.51 4.84
C ILE A 41 -6.32 -15.38 5.32
N TYR A 42 -5.45 -14.88 4.44
CA TYR A 42 -4.34 -14.02 4.84
C TYR A 42 -4.51 -12.55 4.49
N ILE A 43 -5.37 -12.23 3.53
CA ILE A 43 -5.65 -10.86 3.12
C ILE A 43 -7.02 -10.50 3.67
N ASP A 44 -7.05 -9.51 4.57
CA ASP A 44 -8.30 -8.88 4.97
C ASP A 44 -9.00 -8.40 3.70
N SER A 45 -10.24 -8.84 3.47
CA SER A 45 -11.04 -8.45 2.31
C SER A 45 -11.21 -6.92 2.21
N ASN A 46 -11.06 -6.22 3.33
CA ASN A 46 -11.07 -4.77 3.42
C ASN A 46 -9.70 -4.12 3.27
N CYS A 47 -8.63 -4.85 2.94
CA CYS A 47 -7.26 -4.32 2.81
C CYS A 47 -7.20 -3.08 1.91
N LEU A 48 -7.95 -3.08 0.80
CA LEU A 48 -8.02 -1.94 -0.10
C LEU A 48 -8.70 -0.72 0.57
N GLU A 49 -9.83 -0.95 1.24
CA GLU A 49 -10.58 0.11 1.92
C GLU A 49 -9.83 0.66 3.14
N ILE A 50 -9.17 -0.19 3.91
CA ILE A 50 -8.25 0.21 4.98
C ILE A 50 -7.11 1.04 4.40
N ALA A 51 -6.48 0.60 3.30
CA ALA A 51 -5.41 1.35 2.66
C ALA A 51 -5.88 2.72 2.15
N LYS A 52 -7.07 2.80 1.53
CA LYS A 52 -7.67 4.07 1.11
C LYS A 52 -7.95 4.98 2.31
N HIS A 53 -8.52 4.44 3.37
CA HIS A 53 -8.80 5.16 4.60
C HIS A 53 -7.53 5.72 5.24
N ASP A 54 -6.49 4.89 5.38
CA ASP A 54 -5.20 5.27 5.94
C ASP A 54 -4.48 6.28 5.05
N TYR A 55 -4.53 6.06 3.73
CA TYR A 55 -4.05 7.03 2.76
C TYR A 55 -4.75 8.38 2.93
N ASN A 56 -6.08 8.40 3.01
CA ASN A 56 -6.86 9.64 3.17
C ASN A 56 -6.53 10.38 4.47
N LYS A 57 -6.30 9.65 5.57
CA LYS A 57 -5.90 10.23 6.86
C LYS A 57 -4.44 10.71 6.92
N LEU A 58 -3.58 10.24 6.02
CA LEU A 58 -2.17 10.61 5.99
C LEU A 58 -2.03 12.12 5.73
N ILE A 59 -1.52 12.86 6.71
CA ILE A 59 -1.19 14.29 6.62
C ILE A 59 0.12 14.49 7.37
N ILE A 60 1.08 15.21 6.78
CA ILE A 60 2.33 15.56 7.47
C ILE A 60 2.08 16.68 8.48
N LYS A 61 2.59 16.52 9.71
CA LYS A 61 2.57 17.57 10.74
C LYS A 61 3.89 18.33 10.75
N ASN A 62 3.88 19.54 11.32
CA ASN A 62 5.02 20.47 11.29
C ASN A 62 6.33 19.95 11.94
N ARG A 63 6.31 18.81 12.65
CA ARG A 63 7.47 18.19 13.30
C ARG A 63 7.69 16.74 12.86
N ASP A 64 6.93 16.27 11.89
CA ASP A 64 7.09 14.92 11.37
C ASP A 64 8.32 14.86 10.48
N ASP A 65 8.96 13.69 10.45
CA ASP A 65 10.05 13.40 9.52
C ASP A 65 9.51 13.34 8.09
N TYR A 66 10.07 14.19 7.22
CA TYR A 66 9.64 14.30 5.83
C TYR A 66 9.86 13.00 5.04
N TYR A 67 11.02 12.35 5.18
CA TYR A 67 11.32 11.13 4.46
C TYR A 67 10.41 9.98 4.91
N LYS A 68 10.14 9.86 6.20
CA LYS A 68 9.18 8.90 6.73
C LYS A 68 7.78 9.14 6.18
N PHE A 69 7.37 10.41 6.04
CA PHE A 69 6.11 10.77 5.41
C PHE A 69 6.08 10.40 3.92
N ILE A 70 7.12 10.73 3.14
CA ILE A 70 7.20 10.35 1.70
C ILE A 70 7.10 8.85 1.51
N THR A 71 7.89 8.07 2.27
CA THR A 71 7.86 6.62 2.17
C THR A 71 6.47 6.08 2.51
N SER A 72 5.82 6.62 3.55
CA SER A 72 4.47 6.24 3.94
C SER A 72 3.43 6.62 2.88
N PHE A 73 3.57 7.80 2.27
CA PHE A 73 2.71 8.28 1.18
C PHE A 73 2.77 7.34 -0.03
N LEU A 74 3.98 7.01 -0.51
CA LEU A 74 4.16 6.15 -1.68
C LEU A 74 3.68 4.73 -1.41
N HIS A 75 3.97 4.20 -0.23
CA HIS A 75 3.52 2.87 0.20
C HIS A 75 1.99 2.77 0.24
N LEU A 76 1.34 3.72 0.92
CA LEU A 76 -0.12 3.76 1.01
C LEU A 76 -0.77 4.06 -0.33
N ALA A 77 -0.19 4.93 -1.16
CA ALA A 77 -0.68 5.19 -2.52
C ALA A 77 -0.68 3.92 -3.38
N SER A 78 0.37 3.10 -3.29
CA SER A 78 0.44 1.82 -4.00
C SER A 78 -0.60 0.83 -3.48
N LYS A 79 -0.77 0.72 -2.17
CA LYS A 79 -1.76 -0.18 -1.56
C LYS A 79 -3.20 0.23 -1.86
N ALA A 80 -3.47 1.53 -1.85
CA ALA A 80 -4.76 2.11 -2.17
C ALA A 80 -5.03 2.22 -3.68
N GLN A 81 -4.08 1.78 -4.53
CA GLN A 81 -4.17 1.81 -5.99
C GLN A 81 -4.43 3.21 -6.56
N ILE A 82 -3.81 4.22 -5.96
CA ILE A 82 -3.91 5.62 -6.42
C ILE A 82 -3.15 5.76 -7.74
N LEU A 83 -3.75 6.44 -8.71
CA LEU A 83 -3.13 6.68 -10.00
C LEU A 83 -1.96 7.67 -9.86
N LYS A 84 -0.83 7.38 -10.52
CA LYS A 84 0.37 8.24 -10.48
C LYS A 84 0.11 9.68 -10.94
N LYS A 85 -0.84 9.88 -11.87
CA LYS A 85 -1.26 11.21 -12.34
C LYS A 85 -1.80 12.09 -11.20
N ASP A 86 -2.38 11.48 -10.18
CA ASP A 86 -3.00 12.17 -9.05
C ASP A 86 -2.00 12.42 -7.90
N TYR A 87 -0.78 11.87 -7.98
CA TYR A 87 0.20 11.93 -6.88
C TYR A 87 0.55 13.37 -6.52
N LYS A 88 0.76 14.24 -7.50
CA LYS A 88 1.15 15.63 -7.24
C LYS A 88 0.08 16.37 -6.43
N ASN A 89 -1.18 16.27 -6.87
CA ASN A 89 -2.32 16.94 -6.23
C ASN A 89 -2.58 16.37 -4.83
N ASN A 90 -2.56 15.04 -4.72
CA ASN A 90 -2.76 14.34 -3.45
C ASN A 90 -1.60 14.57 -2.48
N PHE A 91 -0.38 14.72 -2.97
CA PHE A 91 0.77 15.03 -2.15
C PHE A 91 0.63 16.44 -1.55
N HIS A 92 0.33 17.43 -2.39
CA HIS A 92 0.09 18.80 -1.95
C HIS A 92 -1.02 18.88 -0.90
N SER A 93 -2.16 18.20 -1.10
CA SER A 93 -3.28 18.22 -0.13
C SER A 93 -2.96 17.57 1.21
N LYS A 94 -1.96 16.69 1.28
CA LYS A 94 -1.49 16.03 2.50
C LYS A 94 -0.37 16.79 3.21
N LEU A 95 0.11 17.89 2.64
CA LEU A 95 0.97 18.83 3.35
C LEU A 95 0.17 19.57 4.41
N SER A 96 0.82 19.97 5.50
CA SER A 96 0.18 20.86 6.48
C SER A 96 -0.18 22.19 5.82
N TYR A 97 -1.22 22.89 6.30
CA TYR A 97 -1.63 24.19 5.75
C TYR A 97 -0.48 25.20 5.64
N LYS A 98 0.42 25.21 6.63
CA LYS A 98 1.61 26.06 6.62
C LYS A 98 2.56 25.70 5.47
N LEU A 99 2.83 24.40 5.28
CA LEU A 99 3.69 23.91 4.21
C LEU A 99 3.06 24.17 2.84
N GLN A 100 1.77 23.89 2.66
CA GLN A 100 1.04 24.20 1.42
C GLN A 100 1.23 25.66 1.00
N ARG A 101 1.05 26.60 1.93
CA ARG A 101 1.27 28.03 1.66
C ARG A 101 2.70 28.36 1.24
N MET A 102 3.70 27.71 1.84
CA MET A 102 5.10 27.92 1.51
C MET A 102 5.45 27.39 0.11
N VAL A 103 4.88 26.26 -0.28
CA VAL A 103 5.21 25.56 -1.53
C VAL A 103 4.21 25.82 -2.66
N THR A 104 3.21 26.69 -2.47
CA THR A 104 2.16 26.96 -3.47
C THR A 104 2.76 27.42 -4.80
N ALA A 105 3.76 28.30 -4.77
CA ALA A 105 4.44 28.75 -5.99
C ALA A 105 5.17 27.60 -6.69
N ALA A 106 5.91 26.78 -5.93
CA ALA A 106 6.61 25.59 -6.42
C ALA A 106 5.63 24.58 -7.06
N TYR A 107 4.44 24.41 -6.46
CA TYR A 107 3.40 23.54 -6.99
C TYR A 107 2.90 23.98 -8.37
N VAL A 108 2.77 25.28 -8.62
CA VAL A 108 2.31 25.80 -9.93
C VAL A 108 3.35 25.60 -11.02
N ILE A 109 4.62 25.84 -10.72
CA ILE A 109 5.71 25.81 -11.72
C ILE A 109 6.21 24.40 -12.03
N THR A 110 6.07 23.46 -11.11
CA THR A 110 6.56 22.08 -11.31
C THR A 110 5.55 21.27 -12.11
N PRO A 111 5.93 20.61 -13.22
CA PRO A 111 4.97 19.81 -13.99
C PRO A 111 4.73 18.44 -13.36
N THR A 112 5.73 17.84 -12.70
CA THR A 112 5.64 16.47 -12.19
C THR A 112 5.63 16.39 -10.67
N PHE A 113 5.15 15.25 -10.15
CA PHE A 113 5.24 14.93 -8.73
C PHE A 113 6.68 14.90 -8.23
N LYS A 114 7.62 14.37 -9.03
CA LYS A 114 9.02 14.20 -8.60
C LYS A 114 9.70 15.56 -8.40
N ASP A 115 9.54 16.47 -9.35
CA ASP A 115 10.09 17.83 -9.25
C ASP A 115 9.52 18.55 -8.02
N PHE A 116 8.21 18.39 -7.77
CA PHE A 116 7.55 18.99 -6.61
C PHE A 116 8.03 18.39 -5.28
N GLN A 117 8.22 17.07 -5.22
CA GLN A 117 8.71 16.36 -4.05
C GLN A 117 10.16 16.76 -3.70
N GLU A 118 11.02 16.94 -4.70
CA GLU A 118 12.41 17.37 -4.50
C GLU A 118 12.49 18.78 -3.92
N LEU A 119 11.63 19.70 -4.35
CA LEU A 119 11.56 21.07 -3.82
C LEU A 119 10.99 21.16 -2.39
N CYS A 120 10.27 20.13 -1.93
CA CYS A 120 9.66 20.09 -0.60
C CYS A 120 10.55 19.43 0.47
N SER A 121 11.71 18.87 0.07
CA SER A 121 12.69 18.25 0.99
C SER A 121 13.53 19.31 1.69
#